data_AF-A0A9X9LVM5-F1
#
_entry.id   AF-A0A9X9LVM5-F1
#
_cell.length_a   1.000
_cell.length_b   1.000
_cell.length_c   1.000
_cell.angle_alpha   90.00
_cell.angle_beta   90.00
_cell.angle_gamma   90.00
#
_symmetry.space_group_name_H-M   'P 1'
#
loop_
_entity.id
_entity.type
_entity.pdbx_description
1 polymer ?
#
loop_
_entity_poly.entity_id
_entity_poly.type
_entity_poly.pdbx_seq_one_letter_code
_entity_poly.pdbx_strand_id
1 'polypeptide(L)'
;MKSEMAQIQQNAVQNHTATMLEIGTSLLSQTAEQTRKLTDVETQVLNQTSRLEIQLLENSLSTYKLEKQLLQQTNEILKIHEKNSLLEHKILEMEGKHKEELDTLKEERENLQILVTRQTYIIQELEKQLNKATNNNSVLQKQQLELMDTVHNLVNLCTKEVLLKGGKKEEEKPFRDCADVYQAGFNKSGIYTIYINNMPEPKKVFCNMDLNGGGWTVIQHREDGSLDFQRGWKEYKMGFGNPSGEYWLGNEFIFAITSQRQYTLRIELMDWEGNRAYSQYDRFHIGNEKQNYR
;
A
#
# COMPACT_ATOMS: atom_id res chain seq x y z
N MET A 1 20.11 -141.41 10.24
CA MET A 1 19.11 -141.07 9.19
C MET A 1 17.92 -140.23 9.67
N LYS A 2 16.93 -140.71 10.45
CA LYS A 2 15.76 -139.87 10.82
C LYS A 2 16.09 -138.64 11.70
N SER A 3 17.01 -138.77 12.66
CA SER A 3 17.43 -137.66 13.54
C SER A 3 18.27 -136.60 12.80
N GLU A 4 19.15 -137.00 11.89
CA GLU A 4 19.97 -136.08 11.08
C GLU A 4 19.13 -135.31 10.06
N MET A 5 18.14 -135.96 9.44
CA MET A 5 17.20 -135.28 8.54
C MET A 5 16.35 -134.24 9.28
N ALA A 6 15.90 -134.53 10.51
CA ALA A 6 15.18 -133.56 11.34
C ALA A 6 16.06 -132.36 11.71
N GLN A 7 17.34 -132.58 12.01
CA GLN A 7 18.30 -131.52 12.34
C GLN A 7 18.66 -130.64 11.14
N ILE A 8 18.82 -131.23 9.94
CA ILE A 8 19.03 -130.50 8.69
C ILE A 8 17.80 -129.66 8.33
N GLN A 9 16.60 -130.21 8.49
CA GLN A 9 15.34 -129.49 8.25
C GLN A 9 15.16 -128.34 9.24
N GLN A 10 15.49 -128.54 10.52
CA GLN A 10 15.45 -127.50 11.55
C GLN A 10 16.49 -126.39 11.31
N ASN A 11 17.72 -126.74 10.91
CA ASN A 11 18.74 -125.76 10.54
C ASN A 11 18.36 -124.98 9.27
N ALA A 12 17.75 -125.63 8.29
CA ALA A 12 17.24 -124.96 7.08
C ALA A 12 16.10 -123.99 7.42
N VAL A 13 15.17 -124.38 8.30
CA VAL A 13 14.09 -123.52 8.79
C VAL A 13 14.65 -122.35 9.61
N GLN A 14 15.61 -122.58 10.50
CA GLN A 14 16.26 -121.53 11.29
C GLN A 14 17.02 -120.54 10.41
N ASN A 15 17.75 -121.03 9.42
CA ASN A 15 18.48 -120.18 8.47
C ASN A 15 17.51 -119.35 7.61
N HIS A 16 16.44 -119.97 7.11
CA HIS A 16 15.41 -119.25 6.36
C HIS A 16 14.68 -118.19 7.23
N THR A 17 14.44 -118.50 8.50
CA THR A 17 13.86 -117.57 9.47
C THR A 17 14.80 -116.41 9.76
N ALA A 18 16.10 -116.67 9.92
CA ALA A 18 17.13 -115.64 10.09
C ALA A 18 17.21 -114.71 8.87
N THR A 19 17.20 -115.26 7.64
CA THR A 19 17.20 -114.45 6.42
C THR A 19 15.92 -113.61 6.28
N MET A 20 14.75 -114.15 6.66
CA MET A 20 13.49 -113.40 6.64
C MET A 20 13.47 -112.27 7.69
N LEU A 21 14.04 -112.51 8.87
CA LEU A 21 14.20 -111.48 9.90
C LEU A 21 15.17 -110.38 9.44
N GLU A 22 16.29 -110.74 8.81
CA GLU A 22 17.25 -109.79 8.27
C GLU A 22 16.62 -108.90 7.18
N ILE A 23 15.92 -109.49 6.20
CA ILE A 23 15.16 -108.75 5.19
C ILE A 23 14.11 -107.85 5.84
N GLY A 24 13.35 -108.36 6.81
CA GLY A 24 12.35 -107.60 7.56
C GLY A 24 12.94 -106.40 8.29
N THR A 25 14.07 -106.58 8.98
CA THR A 25 14.77 -105.49 9.69
C THR A 25 15.36 -104.45 8.73
N SER A 26 15.93 -104.88 7.61
CA SER A 26 16.44 -104.00 6.56
C SER A 26 15.31 -103.16 5.95
N LEU A 27 14.18 -103.79 5.61
CA LEU A 27 13.00 -103.10 5.09
C LEU A 27 12.41 -102.12 6.11
N LEU A 28 12.34 -102.49 7.38
CA LEU A 28 11.89 -101.60 8.46
C LEU A 28 12.83 -100.40 8.63
N SER A 29 14.15 -100.62 8.57
CA SER A 29 15.15 -99.55 8.66
C SER A 29 15.04 -98.59 7.47
N GLN A 30 14.92 -99.12 6.26
CA GLN A 30 14.75 -98.32 5.04
C GLN A 30 13.43 -97.55 5.07
N THR A 31 12.35 -98.18 5.53
CA THR A 31 11.05 -97.53 5.71
C THR A 31 11.14 -96.39 6.71
N ALA A 32 11.77 -96.62 7.87
CA ALA A 32 11.97 -95.59 8.89
C ALA A 32 12.81 -94.40 8.36
N GLU A 33 13.83 -94.67 7.55
CA GLU A 33 14.64 -93.62 6.91
C GLU A 33 13.82 -92.82 5.88
N GLN A 34 13.02 -93.49 5.05
CA GLN A 34 12.13 -92.83 4.10
C GLN A 34 11.07 -91.99 4.82
N THR A 35 10.46 -92.50 5.90
CA THR A 35 9.52 -91.74 6.71
C THR A 35 10.17 -90.49 7.29
N ARG A 36 11.41 -90.58 7.81
CA ARG A 36 12.15 -89.41 8.31
C ARG A 36 12.40 -88.37 7.21
N LYS A 37 12.84 -88.79 6.02
CA LYS A 37 13.04 -87.88 4.88
C LYS A 37 11.74 -87.21 4.45
N LEU A 38 10.64 -87.97 4.41
CA LEU A 38 9.33 -87.43 4.07
C LEU A 38 8.87 -86.41 5.12
N THR A 39 9.01 -86.70 6.41
CA THR A 39 8.65 -85.75 7.46
C THR A 39 9.49 -84.47 7.41
N ASP A 40 10.78 -84.56 7.04
CA ASP A 40 11.63 -83.38 6.88
C ASP A 40 11.13 -82.49 5.73
N VAL A 41 10.85 -83.08 4.57
CA VAL A 41 10.26 -82.37 3.42
C VAL A 41 8.89 -81.78 3.77
N GLU A 42 8.02 -82.52 4.47
CA GLU A 42 6.72 -82.02 4.91
C GLU A 42 6.86 -80.81 5.83
N THR A 43 7.79 -80.84 6.79
CA THR A 43 8.05 -79.69 7.67
C THR A 43 8.63 -78.50 6.91
N GLN A 44 9.50 -78.74 5.92
CA GLN A 44 10.05 -77.70 5.07
C GLN A 44 8.96 -77.02 4.23
N VAL A 45 8.09 -77.83 3.60
CA VAL A 45 6.96 -77.32 2.81
C VAL A 45 6.00 -76.55 3.71
N LEU A 46 5.66 -77.07 4.89
CA LEU A 46 4.78 -76.38 5.85
C LEU A 46 5.35 -75.01 6.24
N ASN A 47 6.65 -74.94 6.56
CA ASN A 47 7.33 -73.70 6.91
C ASN A 47 7.34 -72.71 5.73
N GLN A 48 7.65 -73.18 4.52
CA GLN A 48 7.60 -72.35 3.32
C GLN A 48 6.20 -71.81 3.05
N THR A 49 5.16 -72.65 3.17
CA THR A 49 3.77 -72.24 3.00
C THR A 49 3.38 -71.19 4.04
N SER A 50 3.66 -71.41 5.32
CA SER A 50 3.38 -70.41 6.37
C SER A 50 4.12 -69.10 6.13
N ARG A 51 5.37 -69.13 5.65
CA ARG A 51 6.12 -67.92 5.30
C ARG A 51 5.48 -67.16 4.14
N LEU A 52 5.04 -67.87 3.09
CA LEU A 52 4.36 -67.26 1.95
C LEU A 52 3.00 -66.68 2.35
N GLU A 53 2.25 -67.35 3.21
CA GLU A 53 0.98 -66.85 3.74
C GLU A 53 1.16 -65.55 4.53
N ILE A 54 2.17 -65.49 5.41
CA ILE A 54 2.49 -64.27 6.16
C ILE A 54 2.86 -63.14 5.20
N GLN A 55 3.73 -63.40 4.22
CA GLN A 55 4.15 -62.39 3.25
C GLN A 55 2.97 -61.89 2.40
N LEU A 56 2.06 -62.79 2.02
CA LEU A 56 0.84 -62.42 1.29
C LEU A 56 -0.06 -61.50 2.13
N LEU A 57 -0.23 -61.80 3.42
CA LEU A 57 -0.99 -60.98 4.35
C LEU A 57 -0.35 -59.60 4.53
N GLU A 58 0.97 -59.53 4.73
CA GLU A 58 1.71 -58.26 4.84
C GLU A 58 1.57 -57.39 3.59
N ASN A 59 1.67 -58.02 2.41
CA ASN A 59 1.46 -57.33 1.14
C ASN A 59 0.02 -56.81 1.02
N SER A 60 -0.98 -57.63 1.36
CA SER A 60 -2.40 -57.21 1.30
C SER A 60 -2.70 -56.03 2.21
N LEU A 61 -2.13 -56.02 3.43
CA LEU A 61 -2.27 -54.93 4.39
C LEU A 61 -1.61 -53.64 3.89
N SER A 62 -0.43 -53.78 3.26
CA SER A 62 0.30 -52.67 2.66
C SER A 62 -0.50 -52.06 1.50
N THR A 63 -1.07 -52.89 0.62
CA THR A 63 -1.96 -52.45 -0.47
C THR A 63 -3.17 -51.70 0.07
N TYR A 64 -3.86 -52.24 1.07
CA TYR A 64 -5.02 -51.58 1.69
C TYR A 64 -4.67 -50.20 2.27
N LYS A 65 -3.49 -50.08 2.90
CA LYS A 65 -3.00 -48.80 3.43
C LYS A 65 -2.74 -47.78 2.30
N LEU A 66 -2.13 -48.23 1.20
CA LEU A 66 -1.87 -47.39 0.03
C LEU A 66 -3.18 -46.94 -0.63
N GLU A 67 -4.15 -47.84 -0.80
CA GLU A 67 -5.47 -47.51 -1.35
C GLU A 67 -6.18 -46.44 -0.53
N LYS A 68 -6.14 -46.56 0.81
CA LYS A 68 -6.72 -45.56 1.70
C LYS A 68 -6.04 -44.20 1.58
N GLN A 69 -4.71 -44.19 1.48
CA GLN A 69 -3.94 -42.95 1.27
C GLN A 69 -4.28 -42.31 -0.08
N LEU A 70 -4.40 -43.13 -1.14
CA LEU A 70 -4.74 -42.66 -2.49
C LEU A 70 -6.14 -42.03 -2.51
N LEU A 71 -7.13 -42.66 -1.87
CA LEU A 71 -8.48 -42.11 -1.74
C LEU A 71 -8.49 -40.76 -1.01
N GLN A 72 -7.70 -40.63 0.06
CA GLN A 72 -7.57 -39.37 0.79
C GLN A 72 -6.93 -38.28 -0.07
N GLN A 73 -5.86 -38.62 -0.80
CA GLN A 73 -5.21 -37.68 -1.71
C GLN A 73 -6.13 -37.25 -2.84
N THR A 74 -6.91 -38.17 -3.43
CA THR A 74 -7.91 -37.85 -4.45
C THR A 74 -8.95 -36.85 -3.94
N ASN A 75 -9.44 -37.05 -2.71
CA ASN A 75 -10.40 -36.11 -2.11
C ASN A 75 -9.80 -34.71 -1.89
N GLU A 76 -8.54 -34.62 -1.44
CA GLU A 76 -7.87 -33.32 -1.30
C GLU A 76 -7.63 -32.64 -2.66
N ILE A 77 -7.26 -33.41 -3.70
CA ILE A 77 -7.13 -32.89 -5.07
C ILE A 77 -8.45 -32.32 -5.57
N LEU A 78 -9.58 -33.02 -5.35
CA LEU A 78 -10.90 -32.54 -5.75
C LEU A 78 -11.27 -31.23 -5.06
N LYS A 79 -11.00 -31.11 -3.74
CA LYS A 79 -11.22 -29.85 -3.00
C LYS A 79 -10.37 -28.71 -3.53
N ILE A 80 -9.10 -28.98 -3.88
CA ILE A 80 -8.21 -27.97 -4.46
C ILE A 80 -8.72 -27.56 -5.84
N HIS A 81 -9.17 -28.51 -6.66
CA HIS A 81 -9.69 -28.23 -7.99
C HIS A 81 -10.93 -27.33 -7.95
N GLU A 82 -11.87 -27.59 -7.03
CA GLU A 82 -13.05 -26.75 -6.84
C GLU A 82 -12.68 -25.32 -6.40
N LYS A 83 -11.74 -25.18 -5.45
CA LYS A 83 -11.22 -23.88 -5.03
C LYS A 83 -10.54 -23.13 -6.17
N ASN A 84 -9.75 -23.82 -6.99
CA ASN A 84 -9.10 -23.21 -8.15
C ASN A 84 -10.12 -22.73 -9.18
N SER A 85 -11.15 -23.53 -9.47
CA SER A 85 -12.22 -23.13 -10.39
C SER A 85 -12.96 -21.87 -9.91
N LEU A 86 -13.25 -21.77 -8.60
CA LEU A 86 -13.86 -20.59 -8.02
C LEU A 86 -12.96 -19.35 -8.12
N LEU A 87 -11.65 -19.53 -7.87
CA LEU A 87 -10.68 -18.44 -7.98
C LEU A 87 -10.52 -17.97 -9.43
N GLU A 88 -10.49 -18.88 -10.40
CA GLU A 88 -10.46 -18.56 -11.83
C GLU A 88 -11.68 -17.72 -12.24
N HIS A 89 -12.89 -18.12 -11.82
CA HIS A 89 -14.09 -17.33 -12.09
C HIS A 89 -14.02 -15.94 -11.47
N LYS A 90 -13.54 -15.83 -10.22
CA LYS A 90 -13.42 -14.54 -9.53
C LYS A 90 -12.39 -13.62 -10.20
N ILE A 91 -11.29 -14.18 -10.71
CA ILE A 91 -10.29 -13.43 -11.47
C ILE A 91 -10.94 -12.88 -12.75
N LEU A 92 -11.65 -13.70 -13.52
CA LEU A 92 -12.34 -13.26 -14.74
C LEU A 92 -13.36 -12.15 -14.46
N GLU A 93 -14.12 -12.25 -13.37
CA GLU A 93 -15.07 -11.22 -12.96
C GLU A 93 -14.36 -9.89 -12.61
N MET A 94 -13.26 -9.96 -11.86
CA MET A 94 -12.47 -8.76 -11.52
C MET A 94 -11.81 -8.14 -12.76
N GLU A 95 -11.29 -8.96 -13.68
CA GLU A 95 -10.73 -8.50 -14.96
C GLU A 95 -11.80 -7.79 -15.81
N GLY A 96 -13.03 -8.31 -15.82
CA GLY A 96 -14.17 -7.67 -16.47
C GLY A 96 -14.48 -6.27 -15.90
N LYS A 97 -14.59 -6.17 -14.56
CA LYS A 97 -14.85 -4.89 -13.88
C LYS A 97 -13.74 -3.88 -14.10
N HIS A 98 -12.48 -4.28 -13.94
CA HIS A 98 -11.35 -3.38 -14.20
C HIS A 98 -11.29 -2.91 -15.66
N LYS A 99 -11.70 -3.76 -16.61
CA LYS A 99 -11.76 -3.35 -18.01
C LYS A 99 -12.83 -2.29 -18.26
N GLU A 100 -14.01 -2.46 -17.65
CA GLU A 100 -15.09 -1.47 -17.72
C GLU A 100 -14.66 -0.13 -17.12
N GLU A 101 -14.10 -0.14 -15.90
CA GLU A 101 -13.55 1.07 -15.26
C GLU A 101 -12.44 1.74 -16.09
N LEU A 102 -11.59 0.96 -16.73
CA LEU A 102 -10.53 1.50 -17.58
C LEU A 102 -11.10 2.18 -18.83
N ASP A 103 -12.16 1.64 -19.40
CA ASP A 103 -12.80 2.20 -20.57
C ASP A 103 -13.58 3.48 -20.22
N THR A 104 -14.25 3.54 -19.06
CA THR A 104 -14.87 4.79 -18.57
C THR A 104 -13.83 5.87 -18.31
N LEU A 105 -12.70 5.52 -17.67
CA LEU A 105 -11.63 6.48 -17.40
C LEU A 105 -10.97 7.01 -18.70
N LYS A 106 -10.87 6.17 -19.74
CA LYS A 106 -10.38 6.62 -21.06
C LYS A 106 -11.32 7.64 -21.69
N GLU A 107 -12.63 7.41 -21.61
CA GLU A 107 -13.64 8.33 -22.13
C GLU A 107 -13.61 9.68 -21.38
N GLU A 108 -13.56 9.65 -20.05
CA GLU A 108 -13.41 10.86 -19.23
C GLU A 108 -12.13 11.62 -19.58
N ARG A 109 -11.00 10.92 -19.75
CA ARG A 109 -9.74 11.53 -20.16
C ARG A 109 -9.87 12.20 -21.53
N GLU A 110 -10.54 11.58 -22.50
CA GLU A 110 -10.75 12.17 -23.82
C GLU A 110 -11.63 13.43 -23.74
N ASN A 111 -12.70 13.39 -22.95
CA ASN A 111 -13.55 14.55 -22.68
C ASN A 111 -12.78 15.70 -22.02
N LEU A 112 -11.94 15.40 -21.03
CA LEU A 112 -11.07 16.38 -20.38
C LEU A 112 -10.04 16.96 -21.36
N GLN A 113 -9.45 16.12 -22.22
CA GLN A 113 -8.49 16.57 -23.22
C GLN A 113 -9.13 17.58 -24.20
N ILE A 114 -10.37 17.33 -24.62
CA ILE A 114 -11.14 18.26 -25.46
C ILE A 114 -11.36 19.58 -24.71
N LEU A 115 -11.76 19.52 -23.44
CA LEU A 115 -12.00 20.70 -22.61
C LEU A 115 -10.74 21.55 -22.44
N VAL A 116 -9.60 20.93 -22.13
CA VAL A 116 -8.30 21.60 -21.99
C VAL A 116 -7.88 22.26 -23.30
N THR A 117 -8.07 21.58 -24.43
CA THR A 117 -7.74 22.14 -25.75
C THR A 117 -8.59 23.38 -26.04
N ARG A 118 -9.89 23.33 -25.71
CA ARG A 118 -10.80 24.47 -25.87
C ARG A 118 -10.44 25.63 -24.94
N GLN A 119 -10.12 25.36 -23.67
CA GLN A 119 -9.69 26.38 -22.72
C GLN A 119 -8.39 27.04 -23.17
N THR A 120 -7.42 26.25 -23.65
CA THR A 120 -6.15 26.76 -24.20
C THR A 120 -6.39 27.75 -25.33
N TYR A 121 -7.30 27.42 -26.26
CA TYR A 121 -7.67 28.33 -27.35
C TYR A 121 -8.29 29.64 -26.82
N ILE A 122 -9.20 29.55 -25.84
CA ILE A 122 -9.85 30.73 -25.25
C ILE A 122 -8.83 31.62 -24.54
N ILE A 123 -7.91 31.04 -23.77
CA ILE A 123 -6.85 31.78 -23.07
C ILE A 123 -5.98 32.54 -24.07
N GLN A 124 -5.55 31.90 -25.16
CA GLN A 124 -4.77 32.56 -26.21
C GLN A 124 -5.50 33.77 -26.81
N GLU A 125 -6.81 33.65 -27.05
CA GLU A 125 -7.60 34.78 -27.58
C GLU A 125 -7.75 35.89 -26.54
N LEU A 126 -7.95 35.55 -25.26
CA LEU A 126 -8.00 36.53 -24.17
C LEU A 126 -6.67 37.26 -23.99
N GLU A 127 -5.53 36.56 -24.05
CA GLU A 127 -4.19 37.17 -24.01
C GLU A 127 -3.99 38.16 -25.15
N LYS A 128 -4.45 37.81 -26.36
CA LYS A 128 -4.40 38.70 -27.51
C LYS A 128 -5.24 39.96 -27.30
N GLN A 129 -6.43 39.83 -26.73
CA GLN A 129 -7.27 40.97 -26.38
C GLN A 129 -6.66 41.83 -25.27
N LEU A 130 -6.09 41.20 -24.24
CA LEU A 130 -5.42 41.89 -23.15
C LEU A 130 -4.22 42.70 -23.66
N ASN A 131 -3.40 42.12 -24.54
CA ASN A 131 -2.26 42.84 -25.14
C ASN A 131 -2.71 44.07 -25.94
N LYS A 132 -3.81 43.98 -26.70
CA LYS A 132 -4.39 45.14 -27.39
C LYS A 132 -4.86 46.21 -26.39
N ALA A 133 -5.56 45.80 -25.33
CA ALA A 133 -6.04 46.72 -24.29
C ALA A 133 -4.89 47.41 -23.55
N THR A 134 -3.83 46.68 -23.20
CA THR A 134 -2.64 47.22 -22.53
C THR A 134 -1.90 48.23 -23.41
N ASN A 135 -1.74 47.93 -24.71
CA ASN A 135 -1.14 48.87 -25.66
C ASN A 135 -1.98 50.14 -25.83
N ASN A 136 -3.31 50.02 -25.88
CA ASN A 136 -4.18 51.19 -25.92
C ASN A 136 -4.08 52.02 -24.63
N ASN A 137 -3.99 51.35 -23.47
CA ASN A 137 -3.87 52.01 -22.18
C ASN A 137 -2.52 52.74 -22.05
N SER A 138 -1.41 52.17 -22.54
CA SER A 138 -0.11 52.86 -22.52
C SER A 138 -0.08 54.09 -23.44
N VAL A 139 -0.75 54.02 -24.60
CA VAL A 139 -0.95 55.19 -25.47
C VAL A 139 -1.78 56.26 -24.78
N LEU A 140 -2.89 55.88 -24.13
CA LEU A 140 -3.73 56.79 -23.38
C LEU A 140 -2.97 57.42 -22.20
N GLN A 141 -2.17 56.64 -21.48
CA GLN A 141 -1.34 57.10 -20.38
C GLN A 141 -0.27 58.08 -20.86
N LYS A 142 0.32 57.85 -22.04
CA LYS A 142 1.23 58.80 -22.69
C LYS A 142 0.53 60.10 -23.06
N GLN A 143 -0.65 60.03 -23.67
CA GLN A 143 -1.46 61.22 -23.97
C GLN A 143 -1.86 61.98 -22.71
N GLN A 144 -2.17 61.27 -21.62
CA GLN A 144 -2.49 61.88 -20.33
C GLN A 144 -1.28 62.58 -19.72
N LEU A 145 -0.07 62.06 -19.91
CA LEU A 145 1.18 62.69 -19.48
C LEU A 145 1.50 63.95 -20.29
N GLU A 146 1.31 63.91 -21.62
CA GLU A 146 1.43 65.08 -22.49
C GLU A 146 0.38 66.15 -22.15
N LEU A 147 -0.85 65.75 -21.85
CA LEU A 147 -1.90 66.67 -21.39
C LEU A 147 -1.54 67.24 -20.01
N MET A 148 -0.99 66.43 -19.10
CA MET A 148 -0.53 66.90 -17.80
C MET A 148 0.60 67.92 -17.93
N ASP A 149 1.56 67.71 -18.83
CA ASP A 149 2.64 68.65 -19.11
C ASP A 149 2.13 69.96 -19.71
N THR A 150 1.18 69.90 -20.65
CA THR A 150 0.56 71.13 -21.19
C THR A 150 -0.22 71.88 -20.11
N VAL A 151 -0.96 71.18 -19.25
CA VAL A 151 -1.61 71.78 -18.07
C VAL A 151 -0.56 72.34 -17.09
N HIS A 152 0.53 71.63 -16.81
CA HIS A 152 1.60 72.10 -15.93
C HIS A 152 2.29 73.35 -16.49
N ASN A 153 2.45 73.43 -17.81
CA ASN A 153 2.98 74.61 -18.49
C ASN A 153 2.01 75.78 -18.41
N LEU A 154 0.71 75.56 -18.62
CA LEU A 154 -0.33 76.57 -18.44
C LEU A 154 -0.44 77.02 -16.97
N VAL A 155 -0.34 76.09 -16.04
CA VAL A 155 -0.26 76.34 -14.60
C VAL A 155 1.00 77.12 -14.29
N ASN A 156 2.19 76.78 -14.80
CA ASN A 156 3.43 77.53 -14.62
C ASN A 156 3.37 78.94 -15.22
N LEU A 157 2.64 79.13 -16.32
CA LEU A 157 2.31 80.45 -16.85
C LEU A 157 1.37 81.23 -15.91
N CYS A 158 0.55 80.55 -15.10
CA CYS A 158 -0.30 81.13 -14.06
C CYS A 158 0.37 81.22 -12.66
N THR A 159 1.33 80.35 -12.33
CA THR A 159 1.98 80.19 -11.01
C THR A 159 3.34 80.86 -10.95
N LYS A 160 3.52 81.95 -11.72
CA LYS A 160 4.48 83.00 -11.35
C LYS A 160 4.12 83.67 -10.00
N GLU A 161 3.04 83.22 -9.36
CA GLU A 161 2.80 83.39 -7.92
C GLU A 161 2.51 82.03 -7.25
N VAL A 162 3.17 81.81 -6.12
CA VAL A 162 2.90 80.82 -5.06
C VAL A 162 3.68 79.48 -5.07
N LEU A 163 4.51 79.38 -4.04
CA LEU A 163 5.40 78.31 -3.60
C LEU A 163 4.68 77.24 -2.75
N LEU A 164 5.20 76.00 -2.86
CA LEU A 164 5.27 74.90 -1.86
C LEU A 164 3.99 74.10 -1.49
N LYS A 165 4.00 72.79 -1.81
CA LYS A 165 4.07 71.69 -0.81
C LYS A 165 4.14 70.30 -1.46
N GLY A 166 5.15 69.53 -1.05
CA GLY A 166 5.35 68.12 -1.42
C GLY A 166 4.42 67.17 -0.68
N GLY A 167 4.02 66.11 -1.39
CA GLY A 167 3.22 65.00 -0.86
C GLY A 167 4.03 64.09 0.06
N LYS A 168 3.43 63.74 1.20
CA LYS A 168 3.95 62.76 2.17
C LYS A 168 3.77 61.34 1.61
N LYS A 169 4.82 60.52 1.72
CA LYS A 169 4.70 59.05 1.70
C LYS A 169 3.99 58.63 2.99
N GLU A 170 2.90 57.87 2.88
CA GLU A 170 2.27 57.24 4.04
C GLU A 170 3.18 56.14 4.59
N GLU A 171 3.52 56.25 5.87
CA GLU A 171 4.13 55.18 6.65
C GLU A 171 3.08 54.09 6.89
N GLU A 172 3.14 53.01 6.11
CA GLU A 172 2.30 51.83 6.33
C GLU A 172 2.64 51.18 7.67
N LYS A 173 1.62 51.04 8.53
CA LYS A 173 1.74 50.30 9.80
C LYS A 173 2.03 48.82 9.50
N PRO A 174 3.07 48.22 10.08
CA PRO A 174 3.35 46.80 9.88
C PRO A 174 2.26 45.94 10.55
N PHE A 175 1.61 45.06 9.79
CA PHE A 175 0.63 44.10 10.32
C PHE A 175 1.33 42.92 10.97
N ARG A 176 0.92 42.55 12.19
CA ARG A 176 1.57 41.48 12.97
C ARG A 176 0.99 40.10 12.72
N ASP A 177 -0.24 40.04 12.22
CA ASP A 177 -0.94 38.85 11.75
C ASP A 177 -2.17 39.26 10.91
N CYS A 178 -2.92 38.29 10.44
CA CYS A 178 -4.10 38.52 9.61
C CYS A 178 -5.27 39.17 10.37
N ALA A 179 -5.33 39.05 11.70
CA ALA A 179 -6.37 39.70 12.47
C ALA A 179 -6.12 41.22 12.53
N ASP A 180 -4.87 41.66 12.62
CA ASP A 180 -4.51 43.07 12.50
C ASP A 180 -4.80 43.61 11.08
N VAL A 181 -4.55 42.81 10.03
CA VAL A 181 -4.92 43.13 8.65
C VAL A 181 -6.44 43.33 8.53
N TYR A 182 -7.22 42.41 9.08
CA TYR A 182 -8.69 42.47 9.06
C TYR A 182 -9.22 43.70 9.81
N GLN A 183 -8.68 43.99 11.00
CA GLN A 183 -9.05 45.17 11.79
C GLN A 183 -8.71 46.49 11.11
N ALA A 184 -7.68 46.51 10.26
CA ALA A 184 -7.35 47.66 9.43
C ALA A 184 -8.28 47.86 8.22
N GLY A 185 -9.29 47.00 8.05
CA GLY A 185 -10.32 47.11 7.01
C GLY A 185 -10.04 46.31 5.74
N PHE A 186 -8.97 45.52 5.71
CA PHE A 186 -8.65 44.64 4.58
C PHE A 186 -9.41 43.32 4.71
N ASN A 187 -10.65 43.30 4.23
CA ASN A 187 -11.59 42.20 4.45
C ASN A 187 -11.64 41.18 3.29
N LYS A 188 -10.65 41.16 2.39
CA LYS A 188 -10.60 40.18 1.29
C LYS A 188 -9.60 39.08 1.62
N SER A 189 -9.96 37.82 1.41
CA SER A 189 -9.01 36.73 1.52
C SER A 189 -7.91 36.86 0.47
N GLY A 190 -6.67 36.56 0.84
CA GLY A 190 -5.53 36.68 -0.07
C GLY A 190 -4.18 36.64 0.64
N ILE A 191 -3.12 36.89 -0.12
CA ILE A 191 -1.77 36.93 0.43
C ILE A 191 -1.46 38.31 0.98
N TYR A 192 -1.05 38.35 2.24
CA TYR A 192 -0.59 39.56 2.94
C TYR A 192 0.81 39.35 3.50
N THR A 193 1.51 40.46 3.70
CA THR A 193 2.85 40.48 4.29
C THR A 193 2.75 40.78 5.77
N ILE A 194 3.26 39.86 6.60
CA ILE A 194 3.22 39.94 8.05
C ILE A 194 4.62 40.20 8.62
N TYR A 195 4.68 41.11 9.58
CA TYR A 195 5.88 41.59 10.22
C TYR A 195 5.89 41.18 11.69
N ILE A 196 6.96 40.53 12.12
CA ILE A 196 7.15 40.13 13.52
C ILE A 196 8.42 40.78 14.03
N ASN A 197 8.33 41.54 15.12
CA ASN A 197 9.46 42.30 15.66
C ASN A 197 10.71 41.44 15.96
N ASN A 198 10.51 40.16 16.28
CA ASN A 198 11.59 39.21 16.58
C ASN A 198 12.12 38.46 15.35
N MET A 199 11.64 38.79 14.15
CA MET A 199 12.08 38.18 12.89
C MET A 199 12.68 39.25 11.97
N PRO A 200 13.85 39.00 11.36
CA PRO A 200 14.51 39.98 10.51
C PRO A 200 13.78 40.19 9.18
N GLU A 201 13.08 39.16 8.69
CA GLU A 201 12.40 39.18 7.40
C GLU A 201 10.88 39.03 7.57
N PRO A 202 10.08 39.89 6.90
CA PRO A 202 8.63 39.71 6.88
C PRO A 202 8.26 38.47 6.06
N LYS A 203 7.10 37.89 6.36
CA LYS A 203 6.63 36.68 5.68
C LYS A 203 5.30 36.89 5.00
N LYS A 204 5.20 36.35 3.78
CA LYS A 204 3.94 36.28 3.05
C LYS A 204 3.12 35.12 3.58
N VAL A 205 1.87 35.38 3.93
CA VAL A 205 0.93 34.39 4.46
C VAL A 205 -0.40 34.54 3.74
N PHE A 206 -1.17 33.45 3.66
CA PHE A 206 -2.56 33.55 3.25
C PHE A 206 -3.40 33.95 4.45
N CYS A 207 -4.14 35.05 4.30
CA CYS A 207 -5.15 35.47 5.26
C CYS A 207 -6.52 35.05 4.74
N ASN A 208 -7.21 34.21 5.50
CA ASN A 208 -8.61 33.89 5.25
C ASN A 208 -9.48 34.90 6.02
N MET A 209 -10.12 35.80 5.27
CA MET A 209 -10.96 36.88 5.79
C MET A 209 -12.46 36.56 5.72
N ASP A 210 -12.83 35.47 5.04
CA ASP A 210 -14.22 35.09 4.83
C ASP A 210 -14.73 34.15 5.94
N LEU A 211 -13.84 33.33 6.51
CA LEU A 211 -14.22 32.28 7.44
C LEU A 211 -14.46 32.81 8.86
N ASN A 212 -15.65 32.56 9.41
CA ASN A 212 -16.00 32.72 10.83
C ASN A 212 -15.55 34.06 11.47
N GLY A 213 -15.81 35.18 10.77
CA GLY A 213 -15.43 36.52 11.23
C GLY A 213 -14.07 37.02 10.74
N GLY A 214 -13.35 36.22 9.95
CA GLY A 214 -12.13 36.61 9.25
C GLY A 214 -10.90 36.75 10.15
N GLY A 215 -9.79 37.20 9.56
CA GLY A 215 -8.53 37.44 10.27
C GLY A 215 -7.70 36.19 10.55
N TRP A 216 -7.97 35.08 9.86
CA TRP A 216 -7.23 33.82 10.07
C TRP A 216 -5.92 33.81 9.30
N THR A 217 -4.80 33.71 10.03
CA THR A 217 -3.49 33.42 9.43
C THR A 217 -3.38 31.93 9.18
N VAL A 218 -3.33 31.53 7.91
CA VAL A 218 -3.17 30.12 7.54
C VAL A 218 -1.70 29.72 7.78
N ILE A 219 -1.51 28.67 8.58
CA ILE A 219 -0.16 28.16 8.92
C ILE A 219 0.20 26.88 8.14
N GLN A 220 -0.80 26.17 7.65
CA GLN A 220 -0.67 24.97 6.82
C GLN A 220 -1.90 24.88 5.92
N HIS A 221 -1.71 24.49 4.67
CA HIS A 221 -2.81 24.16 3.76
C HIS A 221 -2.46 22.94 2.89
N ARG A 222 -3.40 21.99 2.76
CA ARG A 222 -3.37 20.81 1.88
C ARG A 222 -4.63 20.80 1.03
N GLU A 223 -4.51 20.45 -0.25
CA GLU A 223 -5.63 20.42 -1.18
C GLU A 223 -5.48 19.31 -2.23
N ASP A 224 -4.40 19.33 -3.02
CA ASP A 224 -4.26 18.51 -4.22
C ASP A 224 -3.06 17.55 -4.19
N GLY A 225 -2.22 17.62 -3.14
CA GLY A 225 -1.01 16.81 -3.04
C GLY A 225 0.11 17.25 -4.00
N SER A 226 0.05 18.45 -4.58
CA SER A 226 1.07 18.98 -5.49
C SER A 226 2.42 19.25 -4.80
N LEU A 227 2.44 19.37 -3.47
CA LEU A 227 3.64 19.62 -2.70
C LEU A 227 4.00 18.41 -1.83
N ASP A 228 5.26 17.97 -1.93
CA ASP A 228 5.80 16.96 -1.02
C ASP A 228 6.00 17.52 0.39
N PHE A 229 5.46 16.84 1.40
CA PHE A 229 5.60 17.18 2.82
C PHE A 229 6.62 16.28 3.54
N GLN A 230 7.26 15.32 2.86
CA GLN A 230 8.36 14.53 3.40
C GLN A 230 9.67 15.34 3.39
N ARG A 231 9.73 16.34 4.27
CA ARG A 231 10.81 17.34 4.32
C ARG A 231 11.73 17.18 5.53
N GLY A 232 12.94 17.72 5.42
CA GLY A 232 13.92 17.73 6.51
C GLY A 232 13.59 18.78 7.60
N TRP A 233 14.29 18.68 8.74
CA TRP A 233 14.11 19.61 9.88
C TRP A 233 14.27 21.08 9.48
N LYS A 234 15.31 21.40 8.71
CA LYS A 234 15.61 22.78 8.27
C LYS A 234 14.46 23.36 7.43
N GLU A 235 13.84 22.55 6.58
CA GLU A 235 12.71 22.97 5.76
C GLU A 235 11.46 23.19 6.61
N TYR A 236 11.14 22.28 7.54
CA TYR A 236 10.02 22.50 8.49
C TYR A 236 10.22 23.71 9.39
N LYS A 237 11.47 24.00 9.80
CA LYS A 237 11.83 25.20 10.53
C LYS A 237 11.56 26.47 9.72
N MET A 238 12.06 26.52 8.49
CA MET A 238 11.99 27.72 7.63
C MET A 238 10.65 27.88 6.91
N GLY A 239 9.88 26.80 6.73
CA GLY A 239 8.69 26.74 5.89
C GLY A 239 9.02 26.37 4.44
N PHE A 240 8.01 25.85 3.74
CA PHE A 240 8.10 25.44 2.33
C PHE A 240 6.72 25.50 1.67
N GLY A 241 6.68 25.50 0.34
CA GLY A 241 5.45 25.64 -0.45
C GLY A 241 5.09 27.08 -0.80
N ASN A 242 3.86 27.29 -1.25
CA ASN A 242 3.34 28.59 -1.67
C ASN A 242 2.05 28.95 -0.91
N PRO A 243 1.97 30.12 -0.25
CA PRO A 243 0.74 30.57 0.41
C PRO A 243 -0.52 30.60 -0.49
N SER A 244 -0.37 30.66 -1.82
CA SER A 244 -1.49 30.55 -2.78
C SER A 244 -2.00 29.11 -3.00
N GLY A 245 -1.34 28.08 -2.44
CA GLY A 245 -1.66 26.67 -2.67
C GLY A 245 -1.31 25.82 -1.45
N GLU A 246 -0.66 24.67 -1.64
CA GLU A 246 -0.16 23.87 -0.52
C GLU A 246 1.10 24.50 0.09
N TYR A 247 1.17 24.57 1.42
CA TYR A 247 2.36 25.05 2.12
C TYR A 247 2.41 24.72 3.60
N TRP A 248 3.61 24.85 4.16
CA TRP A 248 3.88 24.91 5.59
C TRP A 248 4.56 26.25 5.90
N LEU A 249 3.96 27.04 6.81
CA LEU A 249 4.44 28.39 7.10
C LEU A 249 5.84 28.40 7.75
N GLY A 250 6.23 27.33 8.42
CA GLY A 250 7.54 27.19 9.06
C GLY A 250 7.49 27.40 10.56
N ASN A 251 8.08 26.45 11.30
CA ASN A 251 7.97 26.38 12.76
C ASN A 251 8.53 27.62 13.45
N GLU A 252 9.63 28.19 12.96
CA GLU A 252 10.22 29.39 13.57
C GLU A 252 9.26 30.58 13.51
N PHE A 253 8.56 30.72 12.39
CA PHE A 253 7.59 31.79 12.21
C PHE A 253 6.29 31.53 13.00
N ILE A 254 5.82 30.29 13.04
CA ILE A 254 4.65 29.90 13.86
C ILE A 254 4.94 30.13 15.35
N PHE A 255 6.14 29.79 15.81
CA PHE A 255 6.60 30.09 17.18
C PHE A 255 6.58 31.59 17.43
N ALA A 256 7.16 32.37 16.51
CA ALA A 256 7.24 33.82 16.63
C ALA A 256 5.85 34.49 16.61
N ILE A 257 4.88 33.99 15.85
CA ILE A 257 3.48 34.47 15.89
C ILE A 257 2.86 34.08 17.23
N THR A 258 2.83 32.80 17.54
CA THR A 258 2.09 32.28 18.71
C THR A 258 2.70 32.68 20.06
N SER A 259 3.88 33.29 20.07
CA SER A 259 4.50 33.90 21.26
C SER A 259 4.06 35.35 21.52
N GLN A 260 3.42 36.01 20.55
CA GLN A 260 3.08 37.43 20.64
C GLN A 260 1.86 37.73 21.48
N ARG A 261 0.87 36.84 21.42
CA ARG A 261 -0.41 36.90 22.14
C ARG A 261 -1.03 35.50 22.19
N GLN A 262 -2.16 35.35 22.86
CA GLN A 262 -2.92 34.12 22.82
C GLN A 262 -3.58 33.96 21.44
N TYR A 263 -3.30 32.86 20.76
CA TYR A 263 -3.95 32.48 19.50
C TYR A 263 -4.86 31.28 19.69
N THR A 264 -5.91 31.23 18.88
CA THR A 264 -6.78 30.06 18.73
C THR A 264 -6.39 29.34 17.44
N LEU A 265 -6.24 28.01 17.50
CA LEU A 265 -6.01 27.18 16.31
C LEU A 265 -7.33 26.58 15.85
N ARG A 266 -7.61 26.68 14.56
CA ARG A 266 -8.69 25.94 13.91
C ARG A 266 -8.09 25.03 12.85
N ILE A 267 -8.51 23.77 12.85
CA ILE A 267 -8.14 22.78 11.83
C ILE A 267 -9.44 22.41 11.12
N GLU A 268 -9.48 22.63 9.81
CA GLU A 268 -10.59 22.20 8.96
C GLU A 268 -10.12 21.08 8.05
N LEU A 269 -10.94 20.04 7.93
CA LEU A 269 -10.69 18.88 7.09
C LEU A 269 -11.89 18.68 6.17
N MET A 270 -11.61 18.23 4.95
CA MET A 270 -12.60 17.82 3.97
C MET A 270 -12.28 16.39 3.54
N ASP A 271 -13.29 15.53 3.47
CA ASP A 271 -13.13 14.19 2.88
C ASP A 271 -13.32 14.22 1.35
N TRP A 272 -13.06 13.08 0.71
CA TRP A 272 -13.17 12.93 -0.75
C TRP A 272 -14.62 13.06 -1.27
N GLU A 273 -15.61 12.96 -0.38
CA GLU A 273 -17.04 13.12 -0.68
C GLU A 273 -17.49 14.58 -0.50
N GLY A 274 -16.60 15.47 -0.05
CA GLY A 274 -16.85 16.89 0.15
C GLY A 274 -17.41 17.25 1.54
N ASN A 275 -17.51 16.29 2.47
CA ASN A 275 -17.95 16.57 3.84
C ASN A 275 -16.86 17.32 4.61
N ARG A 276 -17.25 18.38 5.32
CA ARG A 276 -16.32 19.23 6.08
C ARG A 276 -16.49 19.03 7.59
N ALA A 277 -15.38 18.90 8.30
CA ALA A 277 -15.33 18.89 9.76
C ALA A 277 -14.26 19.86 10.26
N TYR A 278 -14.42 20.37 11.49
CA TYR A 278 -13.41 21.21 12.10
C TYR A 278 -13.17 20.89 13.57
N SER A 279 -11.99 21.25 14.06
CA SER A 279 -11.63 21.24 15.48
C SER A 279 -10.99 22.58 15.85
N GLN A 280 -11.34 23.12 17.01
CA GLN A 280 -10.86 24.42 17.47
C GLN A 280 -10.24 24.32 18.86
N TYR A 281 -9.07 24.93 19.04
CA TYR A 281 -8.28 24.93 20.26
C TYR A 281 -8.06 26.38 20.71
N ASP A 282 -8.65 26.77 21.83
CA ASP A 282 -8.68 28.17 22.28
C ASP A 282 -7.31 28.76 22.65
N ARG A 283 -6.33 27.89 22.93
CA ARG A 283 -4.95 28.26 23.29
C ARG A 283 -3.98 27.41 22.51
N PHE A 284 -3.38 28.01 21.49
CA PHE A 284 -2.34 27.40 20.68
C PHE A 284 -1.04 28.19 20.79
N HIS A 285 0.01 27.47 21.12
CA HIS A 285 1.39 27.94 21.20
C HIS A 285 2.31 26.76 20.97
N ILE A 286 3.43 27.00 20.29
CA ILE A 286 4.51 26.03 20.15
C ILE A 286 5.76 26.60 20.81
N GLY A 287 6.64 25.75 21.35
CA GLY A 287 7.92 26.16 21.91
C GLY A 287 8.93 26.60 20.85
N ASN A 288 10.11 27.04 21.30
CA ASN A 288 11.22 27.36 20.40
C ASN A 288 11.93 26.09 19.89
N GLU A 289 12.92 26.26 19.01
CA GLU A 289 13.72 25.15 18.45
C GLU A 289 14.40 24.29 19.53
N LYS A 290 14.89 24.89 20.63
CA LYS A 290 15.53 24.14 21.73
C LYS A 290 14.55 23.21 22.45
N GLN A 291 13.27 23.49 22.37
CA GLN A 291 12.18 22.66 22.89
C GLN A 291 11.55 21.79 21.80
N ASN A 292 12.18 21.67 20.63
CA ASN A 292 11.71 20.93 19.47
C ASN A 292 10.31 21.36 18.98
N TYR A 293 9.96 22.65 19.14
CA TYR A 293 8.65 23.18 18.75
C TYR A 293 7.44 22.43 19.38
N ARG A 294 7.62 21.96 20.62
CA ARG A 294 6.58 21.25 21.39
C ARG A 294 5.37 22.11 21.71
#